data_AF-A0A6P2DFD9-F1
#
_entry.id   AF-A0A6P2DFD9-F1
#
_cell.length_a   1.000
_cell.length_b   1.000
_cell.length_c   1.000
_cell.angle_alpha   90.00
_cell.angle_beta   90.00
_cell.angle_gamma   90.00
#
_symmetry.space_group_name_H-M   'P 1'
#
loop_
_entity.id
_entity.type
_entity.pdbx_description
1 polymer ?
#
loop_
_entity_poly.entity_id
_entity_poly.type
_entity_poly.pdbx_seq_one_letter_code
_entity_poly.pdbx_strand_id
1 'polypeptide(L)'
;MFITVHLAPVGARGTARDDQLAQIAVSVGVTLEPLHPGTTESDLAGQFFADVPDASADDICTRLRTNLAVVAAYPKSVDGPPSTGTL
;
A
#
# COMPACT_ATOMS: atom_id res chain seq x y z
N MET A 1 0.58 -2.44 -12.77
CA MET A 1 1.47 -2.98 -11.71
C MET A 1 0.92 -2.41 -10.43
N PHE A 2 0.87 -3.16 -9.33
CA PHE A 2 0.38 -2.57 -8.09
C PHE A 2 1.49 -2.48 -7.05
N ILE A 3 1.41 -1.46 -6.23
CA ILE A 3 2.20 -1.37 -5.00
C ILE A 3 1.30 -1.73 -3.83
N THR A 4 1.86 -2.39 -2.83
CA THR A 4 1.19 -2.63 -1.56
C THR A 4 1.85 -1.77 -0.49
N VAL A 5 1.03 -1.15 0.37
CA VAL A 5 1.45 -0.21 1.40
C VAL A 5 0.86 -0.65 2.74
N HIS A 6 1.71 -0.77 3.75
CA HIS A 6 1.33 -1.13 5.10
C HIS A 6 1.54 0.09 5.98
N LEU A 7 0.47 0.56 6.60
CA LEU A 7 0.54 1.66 7.55
C LEU A 7 0.77 1.14 8.96
N ALA A 8 1.49 1.93 9.76
CA ALA A 8 1.65 1.66 11.17
C ALA A 8 0.29 1.58 11.87
N PRO A 9 0.15 0.72 12.90
CA PRO A 9 -1.01 0.74 13.76
C PRO A 9 -1.07 2.11 14.45
N VAL A 10 -2.03 2.94 14.04
CA VAL A 10 -2.27 4.21 14.70
C VAL A 10 -2.98 3.88 16.01
N GLY A 11 -2.31 4.13 17.14
CA GLY A 11 -2.98 4.16 18.43
C GLY A 11 -4.05 5.25 18.39
N ALA A 12 -5.29 4.84 18.17
CA ALA A 12 -6.52 5.64 18.15
C ALA A 12 -6.95 6.29 16.81
N ARG A 13 -8.14 5.85 16.38
CA ARG A 13 -9.20 6.51 15.59
C ARG A 13 -8.96 6.71 14.08
N GLY A 14 -9.73 5.94 13.31
CA GLY A 14 -9.70 5.83 11.85
C GLY A 14 -9.72 7.13 11.04
N THR A 15 -10.21 8.25 11.57
CA THR A 15 -10.17 9.54 10.85
C THR A 15 -8.76 10.08 10.65
N ALA A 16 -7.86 9.92 11.63
CA ALA A 16 -6.47 10.39 11.49
C ALA A 16 -5.67 9.51 10.51
N ARG A 17 -6.04 8.22 10.41
CA ARG A 17 -5.42 7.27 9.48
C ARG A 17 -5.82 7.58 8.04
N ASP A 18 -7.10 7.83 7.77
CA ASP A 18 -7.61 8.20 6.45
C ASP A 18 -7.02 9.53 5.96
N ASP A 19 -6.93 10.55 6.82
CA ASP A 19 -6.33 11.84 6.46
C ASP A 19 -4.84 11.69 6.10
N GLN A 20 -4.11 10.91 6.89
CA GLN A 20 -2.69 10.67 6.66
C GLN A 20 -2.46 9.85 5.39
N LEU A 21 -3.31 8.86 5.11
CA LEU A 21 -3.30 8.10 3.86
C LEU A 21 -3.56 9.02 2.66
N ALA A 22 -4.56 9.89 2.75
CA ALA A 22 -4.89 10.85 1.70
C ALA A 22 -3.72 11.81 1.43
N GLN A 23 -3.05 12.31 2.48
CA GLN A 23 -1.87 13.16 2.33
C GLN A 23 -0.71 12.42 1.65
N ILE A 24 -0.45 11.17 2.05
CA ILE A 24 0.58 10.32 1.44
C ILE A 24 0.27 10.09 -0.04
N ALA A 25 -0.97 9.69 -0.34
CA ALA A 25 -1.47 9.45 -1.69
C ALA A 25 -1.30 10.69 -2.60
N VAL A 26 -1.71 11.87 -2.12
CA VAL A 26 -1.54 13.14 -2.81
C VAL A 26 -0.06 13.48 -3.03
N SER A 27 0.80 13.25 -2.02
CA SER A 27 2.23 13.57 -2.12
C SER A 27 2.97 12.75 -3.18
N VAL A 28 2.52 11.53 -3.47
CA VAL A 28 3.14 10.65 -4.47
C VAL A 28 2.32 10.55 -5.76
N GLY A 29 1.15 11.21 -5.82
CA GLY A 29 0.29 11.24 -7.00
C GLY A 29 -0.39 9.91 -7.32
N VAL A 30 -0.71 9.11 -6.30
CA VAL A 30 -1.40 7.82 -6.46
C VAL A 30 -2.72 7.80 -5.71
N THR A 31 -3.61 6.88 -6.07
CA THR A 31 -4.83 6.61 -5.31
C THR A 31 -4.63 5.32 -4.53
N LEU A 32 -4.67 5.39 -3.20
CA LEU A 32 -4.55 4.23 -2.33
C LEU A 32 -5.93 3.70 -1.98
N GLU A 33 -6.15 2.41 -2.22
CA GLU A 33 -7.39 1.69 -1.95
C GLU A 33 -7.15 0.61 -0.88
N PRO A 34 -8.13 0.34 0.00
CA PRO A 34 -7.97 -0.71 1.01
C PRO A 34 -7.85 -2.08 0.35
N LEU A 35 -6.83 -2.84 0.72
CA LEU A 35 -6.65 -4.21 0.22
C LEU A 35 -7.73 -5.15 0.78
N HIS A 36 -8.21 -4.86 1.99
CA HIS A 36 -9.23 -5.64 2.69
C HIS A 36 -10.40 -4.74 3.12
N PRO A 37 -11.32 -4.38 2.21
CA PRO A 37 -12.46 -3.55 2.55
C PRO A 37 -13.38 -4.26 3.55
N GLY A 38 -13.84 -3.55 4.57
CA GLY A 38 -14.80 -4.06 5.56
C GLY A 38 -14.22 -4.95 6.66
N THR A 39 -12.91 -5.15 6.70
CA THR A 39 -12.27 -5.86 7.82
C THR A 39 -12.16 -4.98 9.07
N THR A 40 -12.40 -5.58 10.24
CA THR A 40 -12.20 -4.94 11.55
C THR A 40 -10.85 -5.27 12.17
N GLU A 41 -10.14 -6.26 11.60
CA GLU A 41 -8.82 -6.66 12.06
C GLU A 41 -7.82 -5.53 11.79
N SER A 42 -7.23 -4.99 12.86
CA SER A 42 -6.39 -3.78 12.78
C SER A 42 -5.17 -3.93 11.87
N ASP A 43 -4.65 -5.16 11.76
CA ASP A 43 -3.54 -5.50 10.87
C ASP A 43 -3.95 -5.44 9.40
N LEU A 44 -5.08 -6.08 9.05
CA LEU A 44 -5.60 -6.10 7.68
C LEU A 44 -6.16 -4.75 7.24
N ALA A 45 -6.78 -4.00 8.16
CA ALA A 45 -7.28 -2.65 7.91
C ALA A 45 -6.15 -1.62 7.69
N GLY A 46 -4.90 -1.98 7.94
CA GLY A 46 -3.71 -1.16 7.67
C GLY A 46 -3.09 -1.39 6.28
N GLN A 47 -3.65 -2.29 5.47
CA GLN A 47 -3.09 -2.69 4.19
C GLN A 47 -3.84 -2.03 3.02
N PHE A 48 -3.09 -1.36 2.16
CA PHE A 48 -3.58 -0.62 1.02
C PHE A 48 -2.83 -1.02 -0.25
N PHE A 49 -3.43 -0.77 -1.40
CA PHE A 49 -2.79 -0.92 -2.69
C PHE A 49 -3.04 0.30 -3.59
N ALA A 50 -2.18 0.51 -4.57
CA ALA A 50 -2.40 1.47 -5.66
C ALA A 50 -1.94 0.86 -6.98
N ASP A 51 -2.69 1.08 -8.06
CA ASP A 51 -2.19 0.81 -9.40
C ASP A 51 -1.28 1.95 -9.86
N VAL A 52 -0.10 1.59 -10.34
CA VAL A 52 0.93 2.52 -10.78
C VAL A 52 1.60 2.01 -12.05
N PRO A 53 2.17 2.91 -12.88
CA PRO A 53 3.04 2.51 -13.97
C PRO A 53 4.26 1.74 -13.45
N ASP A 54 4.64 0.67 -14.15
CA ASP A 54 5.78 -0.19 -13.78
C ASP A 54 7.07 0.61 -13.60
N ALA A 55 7.35 1.52 -14.53
CA ALA A 55 8.49 2.42 -14.51
C ALA A 55 8.53 3.39 -13.30
N SER A 56 7.41 3.57 -12.60
CA SER A 56 7.28 4.47 -11.44
C SER A 56 7.16 3.72 -10.12
N ALA A 57 7.00 2.39 -10.13
CA ALA A 57 6.69 1.62 -8.93
C ALA A 57 7.77 1.73 -7.85
N ASP A 58 9.06 1.63 -8.23
CA ASP A 58 10.18 1.69 -7.28
C ASP A 58 10.38 3.10 -6.69
N ASP A 59 10.29 4.15 -7.51
CA ASP A 59 10.34 5.55 -7.06
C ASP A 59 9.21 5.86 -6.09
N ILE A 60 7.98 5.44 -6.41
CA ILE A 60 6.82 5.63 -5.54
C ILE A 60 7.01 4.86 -4.23
N CYS A 61 7.43 3.58 -4.27
CA CYS A 61 7.72 2.81 -3.05
C CYS A 61 8.82 3.45 -2.19
N THR A 62 9.84 4.03 -2.83
CA THR A 62 10.91 4.73 -2.11
C THR A 62 10.39 5.99 -1.43
N ARG A 63 9.57 6.80 -2.13
CA ARG A 63 8.95 7.99 -1.54
C ARG A 63 8.00 7.63 -0.40
N LEU A 64 7.17 6.60 -0.57
CA LEU A 64 6.26 6.11 0.48
C LEU A 64 7.01 5.73 1.76
N ARG A 65 8.14 5.02 1.64
CA ARG A 65 8.98 4.63 2.79
C ARG A 65 9.64 5.80 3.52
N THR A 66 9.68 7.01 2.95
CA THR A 66 10.16 8.20 3.67
C THR A 66 9.15 8.71 4.71
N ASN A 67 7.88 8.30 4.59
CA ASN A 67 6.86 8.67 5.55
C ASN A 67 6.87 7.73 6.76
N LEU A 68 6.98 8.27 7.98
CA LEU A 68 7.01 7.51 9.23
C LEU A 68 5.75 6.67 9.49
N ALA A 69 4.65 7.01 8.83
CA ALA A 69 3.42 6.23 8.87
C ALA A 69 3.50 4.91 8.11
N VAL A 70 4.41 4.78 7.14
CA VAL A 70 4.53 3.62 6.28
C VAL A 70 5.50 2.64 6.92
N VAL A 71 5.01 1.48 7.31
CA VAL A 71 5.82 0.37 7.83
C VAL A 71 6.52 -0.36 6.70
N ALA A 72 5.81 -0.58 5.60
CA ALA A 72 6.34 -1.23 4.42
C ALA A 72 5.64 -0.72 3.17
N ALA A 73 6.39 -0.58 2.08
CA ALA A 73 5.85 -0.41 0.75
C ALA A 73 6.68 -1.24 -0.23
N TYR A 74 6.02 -2.04 -1.06
CA TYR A 74 6.69 -2.89 -2.03
C TYR A 74 5.89 -3.02 -3.33
N PRO A 75 6.58 -3.09 -4.47
CA PRO A 75 5.95 -3.31 -5.75
C PRO A 75 5.58 -4.80 -5.90
N LYS A 76 4.44 -5.07 -6.52
CA LYS A 76 3.96 -6.41 -6.82
C LYS A 76 3.47 -6.49 -8.27
N SER A 77 4.07 -7.41 -9.00
CA SER A 77 3.68 -7.73 -10.37
C SER A 77 2.29 -8.34 -10.40
N VAL A 78 1.47 -7.91 -11.36
CA VAL A 78 0.14 -8.48 -11.63
C VAL A 78 0.21 -9.92 -12.14
N ASP A 79 1.37 -10.32 -12.63
CA ASP A 79 1.69 -11.66 -13.10
C ASP A 79 2.78 -12.22 -12.18
N GLY A 80 2.44 -13.25 -11.41
CA GLY A 80 3.48 -14.10 -10.82
C GLY A 80 4.23 -14.83 -11.93
N PRO A 81 5.46 -15.33 -11.71
CA PRO A 81 5.99 -16.34 -12.63
C PRO A 81 4.93 -17.46 -12.76
N PRO A 82 4.74 -18.03 -13.97
CA PRO A 82 3.72 -19.04 -14.20
C PRO A 82 3.87 -20.14 -13.16
N SER A 83 2.76 -20.60 -12.60
CA SER A 83 2.67 -21.88 -11.90
C SER A 83 3.23 -22.95 -12.83
N THR A 84 4.54 -23.16 -12.78
CA THR A 84 5.17 -24.26 -13.48
C THR A 84 5.05 -25.40 -12.50
N GLY A 85 3.94 -26.13 -12.62
CA GLY A 85 3.79 -27.39 -11.93
C GLY A 85 5.02 -28.26 -12.21
N THR A 86 5.53 -28.90 -11.17
CA THR A 86 6.14 -30.21 -11.32
C THR A 86 5.71 -31.02 -10.11
N LEU A 87 5.14 -32.18 -10.47
CA LEU A 87 4.66 -33.27 -9.64
C LEU A 87 5.65 -33.72 -8.58
#